data_AF-A0A9J6RM76-F1
#
_entry.id   AF-A0A9J6RM76-F1
#
_cell.length_a   1.000
_cell.length_b   1.000
_cell.length_c   1.000
_cell.angle_alpha   90.00
_cell.angle_beta   90.00
_cell.angle_gamma   90.00
#
_symmetry.space_group_name_H-M   'P 1'
#
loop_
_entity.id
_entity.type
_entity.pdbx_description
1 polymer ?
#
loop_
_entity_poly.entity_id
_entity_poly.type
_entity_poly.pdbx_seq_one_letter_code
_entity_poly.pdbx_strand_id
1 'polypeptide(L)'
;MTKKHVVNNTTATMHCGPYTIYPGQGRFVESHYLGEKPTPKAQADNLSIADFVADFVKQKQDLEIEQLPGLSPEQFEAVFAHYQSNKPPQKLAPALVAEKTRRDSIALADTLRESVVGMSDEQLQAQLLDHAANEIVLVVLEQEKAARDRQAFLQSIAIDAKDFDDEELAESLIIYGEDADALSILQAELASRDTNA
;
A
#
# COMPACT_ATOMS: atom_id res chain seq x y z
N MET A 1 -32.51 -15.79 -8.77
CA MET A 1 -32.62 -15.57 -7.31
C MET A 1 -32.88 -16.89 -6.62
N THR A 2 -32.09 -17.24 -5.61
CA THR A 2 -32.20 -18.54 -4.93
C THR A 2 -32.92 -18.36 -3.60
N LYS A 3 -34.07 -19.01 -3.44
CA LYS A 3 -34.82 -19.05 -2.17
C LYS A 3 -34.28 -20.18 -1.31
N LYS A 4 -34.05 -19.92 -0.02
CA LYS A 4 -33.64 -20.93 0.96
C LYS A 4 -34.74 -21.10 2.00
N HIS A 5 -35.05 -22.34 2.35
CA HIS A 5 -35.93 -22.64 3.47
C HIS A 5 -35.17 -22.41 4.77
N VAL A 6 -35.71 -21.54 5.62
CA VAL A 6 -35.13 -21.20 6.91
C VAL A 6 -36.12 -21.60 7.99
N VAL A 7 -35.67 -22.40 8.95
CA VAL A 7 -36.48 -22.84 10.10
C VAL A 7 -35.92 -22.20 11.36
N ASN A 8 -36.77 -21.51 12.12
CA ASN A 8 -36.37 -20.95 13.40
C ASN A 8 -36.45 -22.02 14.50
N ASN A 9 -35.33 -22.67 14.77
CA ASN A 9 -35.19 -23.66 15.84
C ASN A 9 -34.81 -23.04 17.19
N THR A 10 -34.84 -21.71 17.31
CA THR A 10 -34.46 -21.00 18.55
C THR A 10 -35.71 -20.64 19.35
N THR A 11 -35.51 -20.24 20.62
CA THR A 11 -36.59 -19.74 21.49
C THR A 11 -36.93 -18.27 21.26
N ALA A 12 -36.17 -17.56 20.42
CA ALA A 12 -36.34 -16.16 20.11
C ALA A 12 -36.89 -15.96 18.69
N THR A 13 -37.54 -14.83 18.43
CA THR A 13 -38.03 -14.47 17.09
C THR A 13 -36.85 -14.10 16.20
N MET A 14 -36.84 -14.60 14.96
CA MET A 14 -35.79 -14.33 13.97
C MET A 14 -36.31 -13.42 12.87
N HIS A 15 -35.51 -12.43 12.49
CA HIS A 15 -35.84 -11.50 11.40
C HIS A 15 -34.85 -11.70 10.24
N CYS A 16 -35.38 -11.98 9.06
CA CYS A 16 -34.61 -12.13 7.81
C CYS A 16 -35.18 -11.14 6.78
N GLY A 17 -34.60 -9.93 6.72
CA GLY A 17 -35.13 -8.85 5.89
C GLY A 17 -36.54 -8.44 6.32
N PRO A 18 -37.53 -8.36 5.39
CA PRO A 18 -38.91 -8.04 5.75
C PRO A 18 -39.66 -9.20 6.42
N TYR A 19 -39.06 -10.39 6.51
CA TYR A 19 -39.72 -11.57 7.05
C TYR A 19 -39.38 -11.75 8.53
N THR A 20 -40.43 -11.88 9.34
CA THR A 20 -40.34 -12.31 10.74
C THR A 20 -40.73 -13.79 10.83
N ILE A 21 -39.90 -14.59 11.50
CA ILE A 21 -40.06 -16.03 11.66
C ILE A 21 -40.06 -16.34 13.16
N TYR A 22 -41.22 -16.74 13.69
CA TYR A 22 -41.39 -17.08 15.10
C TYR A 22 -40.77 -18.46 15.44
N PRO A 23 -40.46 -18.73 16.72
CA PRO A 23 -39.98 -20.04 17.17
C PRO A 23 -40.81 -21.20 16.64
N GLY A 24 -40.15 -22.23 16.10
CA GLY A 24 -40.78 -23.43 15.54
C GLY A 24 -41.35 -23.29 14.13
N GLN A 25 -41.26 -22.11 13.50
CA GLN A 25 -41.77 -21.88 12.15
C GLN A 25 -40.67 -21.93 11.08
N GLY A 26 -41.05 -22.35 9.87
CA GLY A 26 -40.21 -22.34 8.67
C GLY A 26 -40.74 -21.41 7.59
N ARG A 27 -39.86 -20.69 6.90
CA ARG A 27 -40.22 -19.84 5.75
C ARG A 27 -39.13 -19.84 4.69
N PHE A 28 -39.54 -19.79 3.43
CA PHE A 28 -38.61 -19.55 2.33
C PHE A 28 -38.28 -18.06 2.23
N VAL A 29 -37.01 -17.72 2.42
CA VAL A 29 -36.50 -16.35 2.29
C VAL A 29 -35.44 -16.30 1.20
N GLU A 30 -35.35 -15.14 0.55
CA GLU A 30 -34.35 -14.92 -0.49
C GLU A 30 -32.96 -14.79 0.15
N SER A 31 -31.94 -15.29 -0.55
CA SER A 31 -30.59 -15.46 0.00
C SER A 31 -29.93 -14.17 0.47
N HIS A 32 -30.32 -13.00 -0.05
CA HIS A 32 -29.78 -11.69 0.38
C HIS A 32 -30.37 -11.18 1.71
N TYR A 33 -31.44 -11.80 2.21
CA TYR A 33 -32.02 -11.47 3.52
C TYR A 33 -31.44 -12.31 4.67
N LEU A 34 -30.64 -13.31 4.33
CA LEU A 34 -29.81 -14.02 5.29
C LEU A 34 -28.58 -13.16 5.49
N GLY A 35 -28.44 -12.56 6.68
CA GLY A 35 -27.25 -11.80 7.05
C GLY A 35 -25.99 -12.56 6.61
N GLU A 36 -25.05 -11.83 6.02
CA GLU A 36 -23.81 -12.40 5.50
C GLU A 36 -23.18 -13.34 6.53
N LYS A 37 -22.59 -14.45 6.06
CA LYS A 37 -21.67 -15.25 6.88
C LYS A 37 -20.77 -14.26 7.63
N PRO A 38 -20.55 -14.43 8.95
CA PRO A 38 -19.79 -13.47 9.72
C PRO A 38 -18.49 -13.19 8.99
N THR A 39 -18.39 -11.99 8.40
CA THR A 39 -17.14 -11.48 7.89
C THR A 39 -16.23 -11.39 9.10
N PRO A 40 -15.01 -11.94 9.05
CA PRO A 40 -14.06 -11.82 10.15
C PRO A 40 -13.62 -10.36 10.19
N LYS A 41 -14.34 -9.53 10.96
CA LYS A 41 -13.91 -8.19 11.33
C LYS A 41 -13.95 -8.08 12.85
N ALA A 42 -12.79 -7.66 13.38
CA ALA A 42 -12.55 -7.18 14.73
C ALA A 42 -12.38 -8.22 15.86
N GLN A 43 -11.55 -9.24 15.66
CA GLN A 43 -10.92 -9.98 16.79
C GLN A 43 -9.39 -9.96 16.78
N ALA A 44 -8.76 -9.30 15.80
CA ALA A 44 -7.29 -9.25 15.71
C ALA A 44 -6.65 -8.31 16.76
N ASP A 45 -7.40 -7.35 17.32
CA ASP A 45 -6.77 -6.24 18.06
C ASP A 45 -6.48 -6.52 19.54
N ASN A 46 -6.85 -7.69 20.09
CA ASN A 46 -6.61 -8.05 21.50
C ASN A 46 -6.10 -9.48 21.74
N LEU A 47 -5.77 -10.24 20.68
CA LEU A 47 -5.17 -11.56 20.84
C LEU A 47 -3.66 -11.41 21.08
N SER A 48 -3.11 -12.22 21.99
CA SER A 48 -1.65 -12.34 22.06
C SER A 48 -1.12 -12.84 20.70
N ILE A 49 0.10 -12.47 20.33
CA ILE A 49 0.69 -12.88 19.04
C ILE A 49 0.65 -14.40 18.89
N ALA A 50 0.87 -15.16 19.97
CA ALA A 50 0.80 -16.62 19.95
C ALA A 50 -0.61 -17.15 19.66
N ASP A 51 -1.64 -16.58 20.30
CA ASP A 51 -3.03 -16.96 20.07
C ASP A 51 -3.50 -16.57 18.67
N PHE A 52 -3.04 -15.42 18.18
CA PHE A 52 -3.26 -14.98 16.80
C PHE A 52 -2.68 -15.98 15.80
N VAL A 53 -1.43 -16.42 15.97
CA VAL A 53 -0.81 -17.39 15.05
C VAL A 53 -1.59 -18.70 15.03
N ALA A 54 -1.99 -19.22 16.19
CA ALA A 54 -2.75 -20.45 16.27
C ALA A 54 -4.10 -20.35 15.55
N ASP A 55 -4.85 -19.27 15.78
CA ASP A 55 -6.13 -19.03 15.12
C ASP A 55 -5.97 -18.75 13.63
N PHE A 56 -4.95 -18.00 13.23
CA PHE A 56 -4.65 -17.69 11.84
C PHE A 56 -4.37 -18.97 11.04
N VAL A 57 -3.47 -19.82 11.53
CA VAL A 57 -3.14 -21.09 10.88
C VAL A 57 -4.40 -21.94 10.78
N LYS A 58 -5.17 -22.07 11.87
CA LYS A 58 -6.39 -22.88 11.91
C LYS A 58 -7.46 -22.40 10.92
N GLN A 59 -7.72 -21.09 10.83
CA GLN A 59 -8.71 -20.53 9.91
C GLN A 59 -8.32 -20.70 8.43
N LYS A 60 -7.01 -20.67 8.17
CA LYS A 60 -6.44 -20.69 6.82
C LYS A 60 -6.07 -22.09 6.33
N GLN A 61 -6.23 -23.12 7.18
CA GLN A 61 -6.07 -24.53 6.81
C GLN A 61 -7.14 -25.03 5.82
N ASP A 62 -8.36 -24.50 5.91
CA ASP A 62 -9.51 -24.98 5.13
C ASP A 62 -9.77 -24.19 3.85
N LEU A 63 -9.09 -23.05 3.66
CA LEU A 63 -9.35 -22.10 2.57
C LEU A 63 -8.20 -22.09 1.54
N GLU A 64 -8.56 -21.91 0.27
CA GLU A 64 -7.61 -21.56 -0.77
C GLU A 64 -7.19 -20.10 -0.57
N ILE A 65 -5.90 -19.85 -0.40
CA ILE A 65 -5.37 -18.53 -0.06
C ILE A 65 -4.72 -17.96 -1.31
N GLU A 66 -5.47 -17.13 -2.02
CA GLU A 66 -4.93 -16.36 -3.15
C GLU A 66 -4.03 -15.22 -2.65
N GLN A 67 -4.35 -14.62 -1.50
CA GLN A 67 -3.61 -13.51 -0.89
C GLN A 67 -3.65 -13.57 0.64
N LEU A 68 -2.52 -13.27 1.29
CA LEU A 68 -2.46 -13.14 2.75
C LEU A 68 -3.17 -11.85 3.18
N PRO A 69 -3.96 -11.86 4.26
CA PRO A 69 -4.51 -10.62 4.82
C PRO A 69 -3.37 -9.68 5.25
N GLY A 70 -3.66 -8.38 5.35
CA GLY A 70 -2.69 -7.35 5.73
C GLY A 70 -2.17 -7.51 7.16
N LEU A 71 -1.22 -8.41 7.34
CA LEU A 71 -0.55 -8.68 8.62
C LEU A 71 0.44 -7.56 8.93
N SER A 72 0.51 -7.15 10.19
CA SER A 72 1.62 -6.32 10.67
C SER A 72 2.97 -7.04 10.49
N PRO A 73 4.11 -6.35 10.53
CA PRO A 73 5.43 -6.98 10.46
C PRO A 73 5.62 -8.07 11.53
N GLU A 74 5.25 -7.78 12.77
CA GLU A 74 5.38 -8.69 13.92
C GLU A 74 4.48 -9.93 13.79
N GLN A 75 3.24 -9.74 13.34
CA GLN A 75 2.30 -10.84 13.09
C GLN A 75 2.77 -11.74 11.95
N PHE A 76 3.30 -11.14 10.88
CA PHE A 76 3.81 -11.90 9.74
C PHE A 76 5.03 -12.74 10.12
N GLU A 77 6.01 -12.16 10.81
CA GLU A 77 7.19 -12.90 11.27
C GLU A 77 6.83 -14.04 12.22
N ALA A 78 5.87 -13.82 13.14
CA ALA A 78 5.41 -14.88 14.03
C ALA A 78 4.73 -16.03 13.27
N VAL A 79 3.89 -15.74 12.28
CA VAL A 79 3.25 -16.75 11.41
C VAL A 79 4.30 -17.48 10.58
N PHE A 80 5.27 -16.76 10.02
CA PHE A 80 6.34 -17.32 9.18
C PHE A 80 7.28 -18.22 9.98
N ALA A 81 7.72 -17.79 11.17
CA ALA A 81 8.54 -18.59 12.09
C ALA A 81 7.80 -19.87 12.53
N HIS A 82 6.52 -19.74 12.90
CA HIS A 82 5.67 -20.89 13.21
C HIS A 82 5.57 -21.86 12.02
N TYR A 83 5.44 -21.34 10.80
CA TYR A 83 5.41 -22.16 9.59
C TYR A 83 6.72 -22.93 9.36
N GLN A 84 7.87 -22.29 9.57
CA GLN A 84 9.18 -22.94 9.44
C GLN A 84 9.39 -24.05 10.47
N SER A 85 9.00 -23.82 11.73
CA SER A 85 9.21 -24.78 12.81
C SER A 85 8.20 -25.95 12.81
N ASN A 86 6.93 -25.70 12.47
CA ASN A 86 5.85 -26.68 12.68
C ASN A 86 5.31 -27.33 11.39
N LYS A 87 5.85 -26.98 10.22
CA LYS A 87 5.42 -27.48 8.88
C LYS A 87 3.89 -27.59 8.70
N PRO A 88 3.13 -26.47 8.77
CA PRO A 88 1.69 -26.45 8.48
C PRO A 88 1.39 -26.81 7.00
N PRO A 89 0.11 -26.93 6.59
CA PRO A 89 -0.23 -27.51 5.30
C PRO A 89 0.31 -26.73 4.10
N GLN A 90 0.65 -27.49 3.05
CA GLN A 90 1.32 -27.06 1.82
C GLN A 90 0.68 -25.86 1.10
N LYS A 91 -0.60 -25.55 1.35
CA LYS A 91 -1.34 -24.48 0.66
C LYS A 91 -0.96 -23.06 1.13
N LEU A 92 -0.47 -22.92 2.36
CA LEU A 92 -0.03 -21.62 2.91
C LEU A 92 1.42 -21.27 2.52
N ALA A 93 2.25 -22.28 2.24
CA ALA A 93 3.68 -22.11 1.95
C ALA A 93 3.95 -21.11 0.81
N PRO A 94 3.34 -21.25 -0.38
CA PRO A 94 3.68 -20.42 -1.53
C PRO A 94 3.34 -18.95 -1.28
N ALA A 95 2.19 -18.68 -0.66
CA ALA A 95 1.74 -17.32 -0.35
C ALA A 95 2.63 -16.66 0.73
N LEU A 96 3.04 -17.40 1.75
CA LEU A 96 3.96 -16.92 2.80
C LEU A 96 5.36 -16.63 2.24
N VAL A 97 5.87 -17.50 1.36
CA VAL A 97 7.18 -17.28 0.70
C VAL A 97 7.13 -16.08 -0.23
N ALA A 98 6.09 -15.97 -1.07
CA ALA A 98 5.92 -14.83 -1.98
C ALA A 98 5.82 -13.50 -1.22
N GLU A 99 5.04 -13.47 -0.12
CA GLU A 99 4.93 -12.28 0.72
C GLU A 99 6.22 -11.96 1.48
N LYS A 100 6.98 -12.97 1.93
CA LYS A 100 8.31 -12.76 2.53
C LYS A 100 9.26 -12.12 1.50
N THR A 101 9.32 -12.67 0.30
CA THR A 101 10.14 -12.10 -0.80
C THR A 101 9.74 -10.66 -1.12
N ARG A 102 8.43 -10.36 -1.16
CA ARG A 102 7.94 -8.99 -1.38
C ARG A 102 8.31 -8.03 -0.24
N ARG A 103 8.24 -8.48 1.01
CA ARG A 103 8.64 -7.65 2.16
C ARG A 103 10.15 -7.43 2.20
N ASP A 104 10.93 -8.45 1.86
CA ASP A 104 12.39 -8.36 1.78
C ASP A 104 12.84 -7.42 0.65
N SER A 105 12.16 -7.43 -0.49
CA SER A 105 12.47 -6.49 -1.58
C SER A 105 12.17 -5.04 -1.19
N ILE A 106 11.10 -4.79 -0.44
CA ILE A 106 10.79 -3.45 0.10
C ILE A 106 11.86 -3.02 1.10
N ALA A 107 12.19 -3.87 2.07
CA ALA A 107 13.21 -3.54 3.06
C ALA A 107 14.59 -3.29 2.42
N LEU A 108 14.94 -4.07 1.39
CA LEU A 108 16.15 -3.86 0.59
C LEU A 108 16.11 -2.52 -0.14
N ALA A 109 14.98 -2.19 -0.78
CA ALA A 109 14.80 -0.91 -1.46
C ALA A 109 14.93 0.29 -0.50
N ASP A 110 14.35 0.20 0.70
CA ASP A 110 14.45 1.25 1.71
C ASP A 110 15.88 1.43 2.23
N THR A 111 16.58 0.32 2.51
CA THR A 111 18.00 0.35 2.88
C THR A 111 18.85 0.97 1.78
N LEU A 112 18.56 0.63 0.52
CA LEU A 112 19.28 1.18 -0.62
C LEU A 112 19.02 2.67 -0.79
N ARG A 113 17.78 3.14 -0.62
CA ARG A 113 17.45 4.57 -0.69
C ARG A 113 18.31 5.39 0.26
N GLU A 114 18.45 4.95 1.51
CA GLU A 114 19.31 5.65 2.49
C GLU A 114 20.77 5.72 2.04
N SER A 115 21.28 4.63 1.44
CA SER A 115 22.66 4.62 0.93
C SER A 115 22.86 5.45 -0.33
N VAL A 116 21.81 5.57 -1.15
CA VAL A 116 21.83 6.20 -2.47
C VAL A 116 21.76 7.72 -2.36
N VAL A 117 21.01 8.25 -1.39
CA VAL A 117 20.93 9.71 -1.11
C VAL A 117 22.32 10.32 -0.85
N GLY A 118 23.25 9.55 -0.28
CA GLY A 118 24.62 10.01 0.01
C GLY A 118 25.60 9.93 -1.16
N MET A 119 25.22 9.35 -2.30
CA MET A 119 26.12 9.14 -3.44
C MET A 119 26.30 10.42 -4.28
N SER A 120 27.47 10.61 -4.90
CA SER A 120 27.65 11.60 -5.97
C SER A 120 26.96 11.15 -7.27
N ASP A 121 26.76 12.06 -8.22
CA ASP A 121 26.13 11.72 -9.50
C ASP A 121 26.98 10.73 -10.32
N GLU A 122 28.31 10.82 -10.25
CA GLU A 122 29.18 9.82 -10.90
C GLU A 122 29.06 8.45 -10.23
N GLN A 123 28.91 8.41 -8.90
CA GLN A 123 28.72 7.16 -8.16
C GLN A 123 27.36 6.54 -8.49
N LEU A 124 26.30 7.35 -8.55
CA LEU A 124 24.96 6.93 -8.93
C LEU A 124 24.96 6.35 -10.35
N GLN A 125 25.62 7.03 -11.29
CA GLN A 125 25.74 6.58 -12.68
C GLN A 125 26.54 5.27 -12.80
N ALA A 126 27.61 5.10 -12.01
CA ALA A 126 28.37 3.84 -11.96
C ALA A 126 27.51 2.69 -11.40
N GLN A 127 26.75 2.94 -10.33
CA GLN A 127 25.85 1.95 -9.72
C GLN A 127 24.73 1.53 -10.68
N LEU A 128 24.18 2.45 -11.48
CA LEU A 128 23.19 2.13 -12.51
C LEU A 128 23.72 1.14 -13.56
N LEU A 129 25.00 1.27 -13.93
CA LEU A 129 25.66 0.37 -14.88
C LEU A 129 25.98 -0.99 -14.23
N ASP A 130 26.49 -0.98 -13.00
CA ASP A 130 26.89 -2.20 -12.27
C ASP A 130 25.69 -3.07 -11.85
N HIS A 131 24.52 -2.44 -11.61
CA HIS A 131 23.31 -3.12 -11.13
C HIS A 131 22.20 -3.26 -12.17
N ALA A 132 22.52 -3.17 -13.47
CA ALA A 132 21.55 -3.26 -14.56
C ALA A 132 20.65 -4.52 -14.55
N ALA A 133 21.09 -5.61 -13.90
CA ALA A 133 20.36 -6.87 -13.81
C ALA A 133 19.47 -7.02 -12.56
N ASN A 134 19.56 -6.09 -11.59
CA ASN A 134 18.75 -6.13 -10.37
C ASN A 134 17.66 -5.06 -10.44
N GLU A 135 16.46 -5.47 -10.85
CA GLU A 135 15.32 -4.57 -11.07
C GLU A 135 14.98 -3.71 -9.84
N ILE A 136 15.09 -4.25 -8.62
CA ILE A 136 14.78 -3.51 -7.39
C ILE A 136 15.81 -2.40 -7.16
N VAL A 137 17.10 -2.72 -7.32
CA VAL A 137 18.18 -1.75 -7.18
C VAL A 137 18.08 -0.68 -8.27
N LEU A 138 17.81 -1.09 -9.50
CA LEU A 138 17.68 -0.19 -10.64
C LEU A 138 16.55 0.83 -10.44
N VAL A 139 15.37 0.38 -10.01
CA VAL A 139 14.22 1.27 -9.74
C VAL A 139 14.57 2.31 -8.68
N VAL A 140 15.28 1.93 -7.62
CA VAL A 140 15.68 2.87 -6.56
C VAL A 140 16.67 3.91 -7.10
N LEU A 141 17.67 3.47 -7.86
CA LEU A 141 18.68 4.35 -8.44
C LEU A 141 18.08 5.32 -9.47
N GLU A 142 17.17 4.84 -10.33
CA GLU A 142 16.48 5.67 -11.32
C GLU A 142 15.55 6.70 -10.66
N GLN A 143 14.86 6.33 -9.59
CA GLN A 143 14.03 7.25 -8.81
C GLN A 143 14.87 8.37 -8.19
N GLU A 144 16.01 8.05 -7.58
CA GLU A 144 16.92 9.07 -7.05
C GLU A 144 17.44 9.98 -8.15
N LYS A 145 17.89 9.40 -9.28
CA LYS A 145 18.39 10.19 -10.40
C LYS A 145 17.33 11.17 -10.91
N ALA A 146 16.10 10.70 -11.10
CA ALA A 146 14.99 11.54 -11.54
C ALA A 146 14.69 12.66 -10.53
N ALA A 147 14.76 12.38 -9.23
CA ALA A 147 14.57 13.39 -8.19
C ALA A 147 15.66 14.47 -8.23
N ARG A 148 16.93 14.10 -8.44
CA ARG A 148 18.05 15.04 -8.57
C ARG A 148 17.96 15.87 -9.84
N ASP A 149 17.69 15.23 -10.98
CA ASP A 149 17.50 15.91 -12.26
C ASP A 149 16.36 16.94 -12.14
N ARG A 150 15.27 16.55 -11.46
CA ARG A 150 14.13 17.44 -11.17
C ARG A 150 14.53 18.60 -10.28
N GLN A 151 15.28 18.35 -9.20
CA GLN A 151 15.75 19.40 -8.30
C GLN A 151 16.67 20.39 -9.03
N ALA A 152 17.60 19.90 -9.85
CA ALA A 152 18.51 20.74 -10.63
C ALA A 152 17.74 21.62 -11.63
N PHE A 153 16.72 21.06 -12.30
CA PHE A 153 15.82 21.82 -13.17
C PHE A 153 15.06 22.93 -12.43
N LEU A 154 14.48 22.64 -11.26
CA LEU A 154 13.78 23.65 -10.47
C LEU A 154 14.73 24.73 -9.95
N GLN A 155 15.97 24.36 -9.61
CA GLN A 155 17.01 25.32 -9.23
C GLN A 155 17.43 26.23 -10.37
N SER A 156 17.56 25.71 -11.61
CA SER A 156 17.88 26.57 -12.75
C SER A 156 16.76 27.59 -12.99
N ILE A 157 15.49 27.18 -12.92
CA ILE A 157 14.36 28.11 -13.00
C ILE A 157 14.44 29.18 -11.90
N ALA A 158 14.73 28.80 -10.66
CA ALA A 158 14.84 29.74 -9.55
C ALA A 158 16.01 30.73 -9.69
N ILE A 159 17.07 30.35 -10.40
CA ILE A 159 18.20 31.22 -10.72
C ILE A 159 17.78 32.18 -11.84
N ASP A 160 17.30 31.63 -12.95
CA ASP A 160 16.91 32.41 -14.14
C ASP A 160 15.79 33.41 -13.81
N ALA A 161 14.81 33.01 -13.00
CA ALA A 161 13.69 33.87 -12.59
C ALA A 161 14.13 35.16 -11.88
N LYS A 162 15.26 35.17 -11.19
CA LYS A 162 15.79 36.38 -10.54
C LYS A 162 16.34 37.39 -11.53
N ASP A 163 16.83 36.91 -12.66
CA ASP A 163 17.44 37.73 -13.70
C ASP A 163 16.44 38.13 -14.79
N PHE A 164 15.30 37.44 -14.88
CA PHE A 164 14.21 37.77 -15.81
C PHE A 164 13.63 39.15 -15.55
N ASP A 165 13.25 39.85 -16.61
CA ASP A 165 12.34 40.98 -16.49
C ASP A 165 10.86 40.53 -16.38
N ASP A 166 9.93 41.48 -16.23
CA ASP A 166 8.51 41.17 -16.02
C ASP A 166 7.85 40.50 -17.24
N GLU A 167 8.36 40.75 -18.44
CA GLU A 167 7.86 40.15 -19.69
C GLU A 167 8.38 38.71 -19.80
N GLU A 168 9.66 38.49 -19.52
CA GLU A 168 10.30 37.15 -19.47
C GLU A 168 9.69 36.25 -18.37
N LEU A 169 9.34 36.82 -17.21
CA LEU A 169 8.61 36.11 -16.14
C LEU A 169 7.20 35.71 -16.59
N ALA A 170 6.47 36.61 -17.25
CA ALA A 170 5.13 36.31 -17.76
C ALA A 170 5.15 35.22 -18.83
N GLU A 171 6.13 35.24 -19.74
CA GLU A 171 6.32 34.18 -20.73
C GLU A 171 6.66 32.83 -20.07
N SER A 172 7.55 32.86 -19.07
CA SER A 172 7.96 31.66 -18.33
C SER A 172 6.80 31.03 -17.56
N LEU A 173 5.91 31.83 -16.96
CA LEU A 173 4.69 31.36 -16.31
C LEU A 173 3.75 30.63 -17.28
N ILE A 174 3.72 31.03 -18.56
CA ILE A 174 2.94 30.36 -19.60
C ILE A 174 3.62 29.05 -20.01
N ILE A 175 4.94 29.07 -20.23
CA ILE A 175 5.73 27.90 -20.64
C ILE A 175 5.64 26.78 -19.59
N TYR A 176 5.74 27.12 -18.31
CA TYR A 176 5.68 26.17 -17.21
C TYR A 176 4.28 26.03 -16.59
N GLY A 177 3.23 26.47 -17.28
CA GLY A 177 1.85 26.57 -16.78
C GLY A 177 1.20 25.28 -16.25
N GLU A 178 1.76 24.11 -16.58
CA GLU A 178 1.27 22.81 -16.11
C GLU A 178 2.16 22.20 -15.01
N ASP A 179 3.27 22.85 -14.69
CA ASP A 179 4.26 22.40 -13.72
C ASP A 179 4.09 23.18 -12.40
N ALA A 180 3.42 22.57 -11.43
CA ALA A 180 3.07 23.21 -10.17
C ALA A 180 4.29 23.69 -9.36
N ASP A 181 5.41 22.96 -9.39
CA ASP A 181 6.60 23.34 -8.63
C ASP A 181 7.31 24.53 -9.30
N ALA A 182 7.47 24.47 -10.63
CA ALA A 182 8.06 25.57 -11.39
C ALA A 182 7.22 26.84 -11.29
N LEU A 183 5.89 26.72 -11.38
CA LEU A 183 4.95 27.82 -11.16
C LEU A 183 5.08 28.42 -9.77
N SER A 184 5.18 27.58 -8.73
CA SER A 184 5.33 28.07 -7.36
C SER A 184 6.60 28.91 -7.20
N ILE A 185 7.68 28.56 -7.88
CA ILE A 185 8.95 29.32 -7.86
C ILE A 185 8.77 30.67 -8.56
N LEU A 186 8.23 30.66 -9.77
CA LEU A 186 8.03 31.88 -10.58
C LEU A 186 7.05 32.86 -9.92
N GLN A 187 5.97 32.35 -9.33
CA GLN A 187 5.00 33.16 -8.58
C GLN A 187 5.61 33.75 -7.30
N ALA A 188 6.46 32.99 -6.60
CA ALA A 188 7.16 33.51 -5.42
C ALA A 188 8.12 34.64 -5.78
N GLU A 189 8.83 34.52 -6.90
CA GLU A 189 9.69 35.59 -7.42
C GLU A 189 8.88 36.83 -7.78
N LEU A 190 7.80 36.69 -8.56
CA LEU A 190 6.91 37.79 -8.93
C LEU A 190 6.36 38.53 -7.69
N ALA A 191 5.86 37.77 -6.70
CA ALA A 191 5.35 38.34 -5.45
C ALA A 191 6.43 39.10 -4.65
N SER A 192 7.69 38.64 -4.72
CA SER A 192 8.80 39.32 -4.03
C SER A 192 9.12 40.68 -4.64
N ARG A 193 8.90 40.86 -5.94
CA ARG A 193 9.10 42.13 -6.66
C ARG A 193 8.01 43.14 -6.32
N ASP A 194 6.76 42.69 -6.26
CA ASP A 194 5.61 43.51 -5.85
C ASP A 194 5.77 44.07 -4.42
N THR A 195 6.48 43.36 -3.53
CA THR A 195 6.76 43.85 -2.17
C THR A 195 7.93 44.82 -2.07
N ASN A 196 8.80 44.90 -3.09
CA ASN A 196 9.99 45.75 -3.10
C ASN A 196 9.85 46.99 -4.02
N ALA A 197 8.75 47.12 -4.77
CA ALA A 197 8.38 48.26 -5.59
C ALA A 197 7.62 49.34 -4.80
#